data_AF-A0A2P4SM25-F1
#
_entry.id   AF-A0A2P4SM25-F1
#
_cell.length_a   1.000
_cell.length_b   1.000
_cell.length_c   1.000
_cell.angle_alpha   90.00
_cell.angle_beta   90.00
_cell.angle_gamma   90.00
#
_symmetry.space_group_name_H-M   'P 1'
#
loop_
_entity.id
_entity.type
_entity.pdbx_description
1 polymer ?
#
loop_
_entity_poly.entity_id
_entity_poly.type
_entity_poly.pdbx_seq_one_letter_code
_entity_poly.pdbx_strand_id
1 'polypeptide(L)'
;MGEEERQAGFGSIISGPFAKCVNSGIDIFGFLGLNGRVIKGSYKFHAIITTFEMILTDCPELRNIPWRCVVIDEAHRLKNRNCKLLEGLKMMDLEHKVLLTGTPLQNTVEELFSLLHFLEPGRFPSETTFMQEFGDLKTEEQVQKLQAILKPMMLRRLKEDVEKNLAPKEETIIEVELTNIQKKYYRAILEKNFAFLSKGGGQANVPNLLNTMMELRKCCNHPYLIN
;
A
#
# COMPACT_ATOMS: atom_id res chain seq x y z
N MET A 1 -40.61 -27.64 19.67
CA MET A 1 -40.26 -28.85 18.89
C MET A 1 -39.91 -28.37 17.49
N GLY A 2 -38.69 -27.89 17.28
CA GLY A 2 -38.37 -27.14 16.04
C GLY A 2 -36.94 -26.62 15.90
N GLU A 3 -35.96 -27.16 16.65
CA GLU A 3 -34.55 -26.78 16.51
C GLU A 3 -33.61 -27.97 16.22
N GLU A 4 -34.05 -29.22 16.33
CA GLU A 4 -33.20 -30.40 16.10
C GLU A 4 -33.13 -30.90 14.65
N GLU A 5 -34.05 -30.50 13.75
CA GLU A 5 -34.05 -31.01 12.37
C GLU A 5 -33.09 -30.27 11.40
N ARG A 6 -32.48 -29.15 11.80
CA ARG A 6 -31.50 -28.44 10.94
C ARG A 6 -30.05 -28.92 11.09
N GLN A 7 -29.74 -29.74 12.09
CA GLN A 7 -28.38 -30.27 12.28
C GLN A 7 -28.13 -31.61 11.56
N ALA A 8 -29.16 -32.30 11.08
CA ALA A 8 -29.01 -33.62 10.45
C ALA A 8 -28.55 -33.60 8.97
N GLY A 9 -28.45 -32.43 8.33
CA GLY A 9 -28.15 -32.31 6.89
C GLY A 9 -26.70 -31.94 6.50
N PHE A 10 -25.87 -31.50 7.45
CA PHE A 10 -24.51 -31.02 7.14
C PHE A 10 -23.41 -32.09 7.30
N GLY A 11 -23.68 -33.17 8.04
CA GLY A 11 -22.67 -34.17 8.39
C GLY A 11 -22.23 -35.10 7.24
N SER A 12 -23.02 -35.22 6.16
CA SER A 12 -22.77 -36.20 5.09
C SER A 12 -22.16 -35.63 3.81
N ILE A 13 -22.05 -34.29 3.67
CA ILE A 13 -21.48 -33.64 2.47
C ILE A 13 -19.97 -33.38 2.63
N ILE A 14 -19.45 -33.41 3.85
CA ILE A 14 -18.08 -32.97 4.18
C ILE A 14 -17.04 -34.10 4.01
N SER A 15 -17.44 -35.32 3.65
CA SER A 15 -16.52 -36.44 3.37
C SER A 15 -16.26 -36.69 1.88
N GLY A 16 -16.57 -35.73 1.01
CA GLY A 16 -16.32 -35.82 -0.44
C GLY A 16 -14.85 -35.55 -0.83
N PRO A 17 -14.39 -36.03 -2.00
CA PRO A 17 -13.04 -35.75 -2.50
C PRO A 17 -12.83 -34.24 -2.73
N PHE A 18 -11.61 -33.77 -2.49
CA PHE A 18 -11.22 -32.37 -2.68
C PHE A 18 -10.53 -32.20 -4.03
N ALA A 19 -10.65 -31.02 -4.62
CA ALA A 19 -9.84 -30.63 -5.77
C ALA A 19 -9.17 -29.29 -5.53
N LYS A 20 -7.95 -29.17 -6.06
CA LYS A 20 -7.29 -27.88 -6.24
C LYS A 20 -8.14 -27.08 -7.22
N CYS A 21 -8.68 -25.97 -6.76
CA CYS A 21 -9.57 -25.10 -7.53
C CYS A 21 -8.82 -24.21 -8.51
N VAL A 22 -7.50 -24.06 -8.31
CA VAL A 22 -6.71 -22.97 -8.87
C VAL A 22 -5.29 -23.47 -9.17
N ASN A 23 -4.79 -23.30 -10.39
CA ASN A 23 -3.39 -23.59 -10.74
C ASN A 23 -2.52 -22.34 -10.52
N SER A 24 -2.24 -22.04 -9.26
CA SER A 24 -1.50 -20.83 -8.86
C SER A 24 -0.46 -21.11 -7.78
N GLY A 25 0.30 -20.08 -7.38
CA GLY A 25 1.19 -20.16 -6.22
C GLY A 25 0.45 -20.38 -4.90
N ILE A 26 -0.82 -19.99 -4.85
CA ILE A 26 -1.73 -20.24 -3.72
C ILE A 26 -2.58 -21.50 -4.01
N ASP A 27 -2.43 -22.51 -3.16
CA ASP A 27 -3.25 -23.72 -3.20
C ASP A 27 -4.63 -23.46 -2.59
N ILE A 28 -5.63 -23.25 -3.45
CA ILE A 28 -7.03 -23.09 -3.03
C ILE A 28 -7.76 -24.42 -3.22
N PHE A 29 -8.36 -24.94 -2.14
CA PHE A 29 -9.14 -26.17 -2.16
C PHE A 29 -10.62 -25.89 -1.91
N GLY A 30 -11.46 -26.56 -2.70
CA GLY A 30 -12.91 -26.50 -2.62
C GLY A 30 -13.53 -27.89 -2.62
N PHE A 31 -14.81 -27.95 -2.29
CA PHE A 31 -15.54 -29.20 -2.21
C PHE A 31 -16.01 -29.65 -3.59
N LEU A 32 -15.90 -30.93 -3.91
CA LEU A 32 -16.48 -31.50 -5.13
C LEU A 32 -17.94 -31.89 -4.90
N GLY A 33 -18.80 -31.51 -5.86
CA GLY A 33 -20.16 -31.99 -5.94
C GLY A 33 -20.22 -33.41 -6.50
N LEU A 34 -21.41 -34.01 -6.46
CA LEU A 34 -21.67 -35.38 -6.95
C LEU A 34 -21.33 -35.57 -8.44
N ASN A 35 -21.22 -34.47 -9.20
CA ASN A 35 -20.84 -34.45 -10.62
C ASN A 35 -19.31 -34.30 -10.85
N GLY A 36 -18.50 -34.35 -9.79
CA GLY A 36 -17.05 -34.17 -9.87
C GLY A 36 -16.60 -32.74 -10.15
N ARG A 37 -17.51 -31.75 -10.09
CA ARG A 37 -17.18 -30.31 -10.25
C ARG A 37 -17.06 -29.64 -8.90
N VAL A 38 -16.19 -28.64 -8.79
CA VAL A 38 -16.07 -27.80 -7.59
C VAL A 38 -17.38 -27.06 -7.32
N ILE A 39 -17.88 -27.16 -6.09
CA ILE A 39 -19.03 -26.42 -5.58
C ILE A 39 -18.60 -24.97 -5.36
N LYS A 40 -19.14 -24.04 -6.14
CA LYS A 40 -18.87 -22.61 -5.97
C LYS A 40 -19.35 -22.13 -4.60
N GLY A 41 -18.57 -21.28 -3.94
CA GLY A 41 -18.89 -20.73 -2.62
C GLY A 41 -18.58 -21.65 -1.44
N SER A 42 -18.13 -22.88 -1.68
CA SER A 42 -17.71 -23.81 -0.63
C SER A 42 -16.21 -24.06 -0.72
N TYR A 43 -15.46 -23.35 0.12
CA TYR A 43 -13.99 -23.40 0.20
C TYR A 43 -13.56 -24.02 1.54
N LYS A 44 -12.40 -24.68 1.55
CA LYS A 44 -11.85 -25.30 2.78
C LYS A 44 -11.18 -24.30 3.72
N PHE A 45 -11.12 -23.03 3.35
CA PHE A 45 -10.47 -21.98 4.13
C PHE A 45 -11.48 -20.92 4.55
N HIS A 46 -11.18 -20.24 5.67
CA HIS A 46 -11.92 -19.06 6.13
C HIS A 46 -11.19 -17.75 5.82
N ALA A 47 -9.85 -17.78 5.75
CA ALA A 47 -9.01 -16.64 5.43
C ALA A 47 -7.80 -17.09 4.59
N ILE A 48 -7.28 -16.19 3.77
CA ILE A 48 -6.01 -16.36 3.04
C ILE A 48 -5.08 -15.23 3.48
N ILE A 49 -3.85 -15.60 3.83
CA ILE A 49 -2.75 -14.66 4.05
C ILE A 49 -1.85 -14.76 2.84
N THR A 50 -1.57 -13.63 2.20
CA THR A 50 -0.80 -13.57 0.96
C THR A 50 0.00 -12.27 0.90
N THR A 51 0.92 -12.19 -0.05
CA THR A 51 1.71 -10.99 -0.33
C THR A 51 1.17 -10.26 -1.54
N PHE A 52 1.57 -9.00 -1.71
CA PHE A 52 1.18 -8.20 -2.86
C PHE A 52 1.59 -8.80 -4.20
N GLU A 53 2.77 -9.41 -4.24
CA GLU A 53 3.34 -10.03 -5.43
C GLU A 53 2.57 -11.31 -5.81
N MET A 54 2.08 -12.08 -4.82
CA MET A 54 1.23 -13.24 -5.06
C MET A 54 -0.17 -12.85 -5.54
N ILE A 55 -0.76 -11.78 -4.98
CA ILE A 55 -2.04 -11.26 -5.48
C ILE A 55 -1.94 -10.89 -6.96
N LEU A 56 -0.84 -10.25 -7.38
CA LEU A 56 -0.64 -9.88 -8.79
C LEU A 56 -0.55 -11.09 -9.72
N THR A 57 0.17 -12.12 -9.30
CA THR A 57 0.35 -13.35 -10.08
C THR A 57 -0.95 -14.15 -10.17
N ASP A 58 -1.68 -14.26 -9.05
CA ASP A 58 -2.81 -15.18 -8.90
C ASP A 58 -4.18 -14.47 -8.98
N CYS A 59 -4.19 -13.17 -9.35
CA CYS A 59 -5.40 -12.35 -9.49
C CYS A 59 -6.52 -12.98 -10.34
N PRO A 60 -6.26 -13.63 -11.50
CA PRO A 60 -7.31 -14.21 -12.34
C PRO A 60 -8.12 -15.30 -11.66
N GLU A 61 -7.53 -15.95 -10.65
CA GLU A 61 -8.11 -17.05 -9.91
C GLU A 61 -8.78 -16.55 -8.63
N LEU A 62 -8.12 -15.64 -7.92
CA LEU A 62 -8.65 -14.99 -6.71
C LEU A 62 -9.90 -14.15 -7.00
N ARG A 63 -10.03 -13.55 -8.19
CA ARG A 63 -11.24 -12.77 -8.56
C ARG A 63 -12.51 -13.62 -8.69
N ASN A 64 -12.39 -14.94 -8.86
CA ASN A 64 -13.55 -15.83 -8.99
C ASN A 64 -14.17 -16.17 -7.64
N ILE A 65 -13.53 -15.76 -6.54
CA ILE A 65 -13.98 -15.96 -5.16
C ILE A 65 -14.65 -14.66 -4.68
N PRO A 66 -15.90 -14.71 -4.20
CA PRO A 66 -16.56 -13.54 -3.61
C PRO A 66 -15.97 -13.29 -2.22
N TRP A 67 -15.15 -12.24 -2.08
CA TRP A 67 -14.49 -11.93 -0.82
C TRP A 67 -15.34 -11.01 0.04
N ARG A 68 -15.70 -11.49 1.23
CA ARG A 68 -16.45 -10.68 2.21
C ARG A 68 -15.61 -9.55 2.82
N CYS A 69 -14.30 -9.76 2.97
CA CYS A 69 -13.40 -8.74 3.50
C CYS A 69 -11.99 -8.89 2.92
N VAL A 70 -11.37 -7.76 2.59
CA VAL A 70 -9.94 -7.66 2.36
C VAL A 70 -9.32 -6.72 3.40
N VAL A 71 -8.21 -7.15 3.98
CA VAL A 71 -7.38 -6.34 4.87
C VAL A 71 -6.04 -6.15 4.19
N ILE A 72 -5.67 -4.90 3.94
CA ILE A 72 -4.43 -4.55 3.26
C ILE A 72 -3.51 -3.86 4.25
N ASP A 73 -2.44 -4.55 4.63
CA ASP A 73 -1.39 -3.98 5.47
C ASP A 73 -0.41 -3.14 4.65
N GLU A 74 0.17 -2.12 5.27
CA GLU A 74 1.02 -1.14 4.60
C GLU A 74 0.39 -0.57 3.32
N ALA A 75 -0.87 -0.12 3.45
CA ALA A 75 -1.68 0.41 2.35
C ALA A 75 -1.03 1.58 1.60
N HIS A 76 0.02 2.20 2.16
CA HIS A 76 0.86 3.16 1.44
C HIS A 76 1.47 2.54 0.15
N ARG A 77 1.62 1.20 0.02
CA ARG A 77 2.04 0.56 -1.24
C ARG A 77 1.01 0.71 -2.38
N LEU A 78 -0.24 1.07 -2.08
CA LEU A 78 -1.30 1.33 -3.07
C LEU A 78 -1.32 2.76 -3.62
N LYS A 79 -0.40 3.63 -3.17
CA LYS A 79 -0.43 5.08 -3.46
C LYS A 79 -0.33 5.46 -4.94
N ASN A 80 0.30 4.62 -5.75
CA ASN A 80 0.46 4.89 -7.17
C ASN A 80 -0.77 4.42 -7.95
N ARG A 81 -1.46 5.35 -8.61
CA ARG A 81 -2.66 5.07 -9.42
C ARG A 81 -2.42 4.04 -10.53
N ASN A 82 -1.21 4.00 -11.09
CA ASN A 82 -0.81 3.06 -12.14
C ASN A 82 -0.25 1.74 -11.56
N CYS A 83 -0.47 1.50 -10.26
CA CYS A 83 -0.06 0.24 -9.64
C CYS A 83 -0.98 -0.87 -10.14
N LYS A 84 -0.40 -1.85 -10.84
CA LYS A 84 -1.09 -3.08 -11.27
C LYS A 84 -1.83 -3.76 -10.12
N LEU A 85 -1.36 -3.58 -8.88
CA LEU A 85 -1.99 -4.14 -7.69
C LEU A 85 -3.35 -3.52 -7.46
N LEU A 86 -3.46 -2.20 -7.59
CA LEU A 86 -4.73 -1.49 -7.42
C LEU A 86 -5.74 -1.89 -8.50
N GLU A 87 -5.28 -2.04 -9.75
CA GLU A 87 -6.12 -2.54 -10.85
C GLU A 87 -6.61 -3.97 -10.59
N GLY A 88 -5.71 -4.87 -10.18
CA GLY A 88 -6.07 -6.24 -9.84
C GLY A 88 -7.07 -6.32 -8.68
N LEU A 89 -6.83 -5.56 -7.60
CA LEU A 89 -7.75 -5.47 -6.46
C LEU A 89 -9.12 -4.91 -6.87
N LYS A 90 -9.19 -3.94 -7.79
CA LYS A 90 -10.45 -3.39 -8.31
C LYS A 90 -11.24 -4.39 -9.16
N MET A 91 -10.58 -5.38 -9.77
CA MET A 91 -11.23 -6.43 -10.55
C MET A 91 -11.79 -7.57 -9.68
N MET A 92 -11.43 -7.63 -8.40
CA MET A 92 -11.96 -8.61 -7.46
C MET A 92 -13.29 -8.15 -6.86
N ASP A 93 -14.16 -9.11 -6.55
CA ASP A 93 -15.39 -8.86 -5.83
C ASP A 93 -15.09 -8.76 -4.33
N LEU A 94 -15.06 -7.53 -3.81
CA LEU A 94 -14.65 -7.18 -2.45
C LEU A 94 -15.77 -6.40 -1.74
N GLU A 95 -16.47 -7.05 -0.81
CA GLU A 95 -17.59 -6.44 -0.06
C GLU A 95 -17.10 -5.40 0.96
N HIS A 96 -16.13 -5.76 1.81
CA HIS A 96 -15.56 -4.87 2.82
C HIS A 96 -14.05 -4.69 2.63
N LYS A 97 -13.56 -3.45 2.73
CA LYS A 97 -12.15 -3.11 2.52
C LYS A 97 -11.60 -2.40 3.75
N VAL A 98 -10.52 -2.94 4.30
CA VAL A 98 -9.80 -2.35 5.43
C VAL A 98 -8.37 -2.05 5.00
N LEU A 99 -7.94 -0.81 5.16
CA LEU A 99 -6.57 -0.37 4.90
C LEU A 99 -5.88 -0.12 6.24
N LEU A 100 -4.74 -0.76 6.44
CA LEU A 100 -3.86 -0.54 7.59
C LEU A 100 -2.60 0.16 7.09
N THR A 101 -2.20 1.23 7.77
CA THR A 101 -0.95 1.94 7.46
C THR A 101 -0.44 2.66 8.70
N GLY A 102 0.87 2.57 8.94
CA GLY A 102 1.54 3.32 10.00
C GLY A 102 1.69 4.81 9.67
N THR A 103 1.61 5.19 8.40
CA THR A 103 1.88 6.53 7.88
C THR A 103 0.76 7.01 6.97
N PRO A 104 -0.38 7.48 7.52
CA PRO A 104 -1.58 7.74 6.73
C PRO A 104 -1.47 8.90 5.72
N LEU A 105 -0.47 9.78 5.84
CA LEU A 105 -0.45 11.10 5.18
C LEU A 105 0.93 11.49 4.62
N GLN A 106 1.73 10.52 4.15
CA GLN A 106 3.11 10.85 3.76
C GLN A 106 3.29 11.46 2.36
N ASN A 107 2.36 11.34 1.41
CA ASN A 107 2.54 12.03 0.13
C ASN A 107 1.19 12.42 -0.50
N THR A 108 1.11 13.68 -0.97
CA THR A 108 0.08 14.38 -1.78
C THR A 108 -1.43 14.10 -1.59
N VAL A 109 -2.25 15.11 -1.88
CA VAL A 109 -3.72 15.01 -1.90
C VAL A 109 -4.19 13.96 -2.92
N GLU A 110 -3.40 13.72 -3.96
CA GLU A 110 -3.66 12.75 -5.04
C GLU A 110 -3.57 11.30 -4.54
N GLU A 111 -2.57 10.97 -3.72
CA GLU A 111 -2.46 9.63 -3.12
C GLU A 111 -3.62 9.40 -2.15
N LEU A 112 -3.99 10.42 -1.37
CA LEU A 112 -5.14 10.36 -0.48
C LEU A 112 -6.43 10.06 -1.26
N PHE A 113 -6.66 10.78 -2.36
CA PHE A 113 -7.79 10.51 -3.25
C PHE A 113 -7.78 9.06 -3.75
N SER A 114 -6.62 8.56 -4.20
CA SER A 114 -6.49 7.20 -4.73
C SER A 114 -6.93 6.14 -3.72
N LEU A 115 -6.58 6.31 -2.44
CA LEU A 115 -7.01 5.41 -1.36
C LEU A 115 -8.51 5.54 -1.05
N LEU A 116 -9.02 6.77 -0.97
CA LEU A 116 -10.45 7.02 -0.70
C LEU A 116 -11.35 6.49 -1.81
N HIS A 117 -10.96 6.70 -3.06
CA HIS A 117 -11.65 6.17 -4.23
C HIS A 117 -11.60 4.64 -4.27
N PHE A 118 -10.51 4.02 -3.82
CA PHE A 118 -10.45 2.56 -3.70
C PHE A 118 -11.41 2.01 -2.65
N LEU A 119 -11.51 2.69 -1.49
CA LEU A 119 -12.44 2.32 -0.42
C LEU A 119 -13.90 2.49 -0.87
N GLU A 120 -14.27 3.69 -1.31
CA GLU A 120 -15.64 4.05 -1.70
C GLU A 120 -15.67 4.78 -3.06
N PRO A 121 -15.63 4.04 -4.18
CA PRO A 121 -15.60 4.65 -5.52
C PRO A 121 -16.87 5.46 -5.82
N GLY A 122 -18.01 5.09 -5.26
CA GLY A 122 -19.28 5.81 -5.44
C GLY A 122 -19.31 7.18 -4.75
N ARG A 123 -18.61 7.33 -3.62
CA ARG A 123 -18.52 8.60 -2.89
C ARG A 123 -17.44 9.52 -3.46
N PHE A 124 -16.38 8.94 -4.01
CA PHE A 124 -15.25 9.67 -4.60
C PHE A 124 -15.07 9.31 -6.09
N PRO A 125 -15.99 9.68 -6.99
CA PRO A 125 -15.98 9.21 -8.37
C PRO A 125 -14.95 9.90 -9.27
N SER A 126 -14.54 11.13 -8.94
CA SER A 126 -13.73 11.99 -9.83
C SER A 126 -12.55 12.62 -9.09
N GLU A 127 -11.34 12.28 -9.55
CA GLU A 127 -10.09 12.87 -9.07
C GLU A 127 -10.05 14.36 -9.37
N THR A 128 -10.43 14.75 -10.59
CA THR A 128 -10.39 16.15 -11.04
C THR A 128 -11.23 17.04 -10.13
N THR A 129 -12.42 16.58 -9.76
CA THR A 129 -13.32 17.33 -8.86
C THR A 129 -12.73 17.43 -7.46
N PHE A 130 -12.17 16.33 -6.96
CA PHE A 130 -11.51 16.31 -5.65
C PHE A 130 -10.28 17.23 -5.60
N MET A 131 -9.47 17.25 -6.65
CA MET A 131 -8.28 18.10 -6.77
C MET A 131 -8.63 19.58 -6.97
N GLN A 132 -9.71 19.90 -7.68
CA GLN A 132 -10.21 21.28 -7.75
C GLN A 132 -10.62 21.81 -6.37
N GLU A 133 -11.18 20.94 -5.53
CA GLU A 133 -11.69 21.32 -4.22
C GLU A 133 -10.59 21.31 -3.14
N PHE A 134 -9.68 20.33 -3.16
CA PHE A 134 -8.71 20.08 -2.09
C PHE A 134 -7.24 20.08 -2.54
N GLY A 135 -6.93 20.18 -3.84
CA GLY A 135 -5.58 19.93 -4.37
C GLY A 135 -4.49 20.84 -3.81
N ASP A 136 -4.79 22.12 -3.60
CA ASP A 136 -3.80 23.10 -3.12
C ASP A 136 -3.85 23.37 -1.61
N LEU A 137 -4.89 22.89 -0.90
CA LEU A 137 -5.13 23.14 0.54
C LEU A 137 -4.77 24.56 1.02
N LYS A 138 -5.20 25.59 0.29
CA LYS A 138 -4.80 26.99 0.54
C LYS A 138 -5.53 27.64 1.71
N THR A 139 -6.72 27.16 2.04
CA THR A 139 -7.61 27.76 3.05
C THR A 139 -7.83 26.80 4.21
N GLU A 140 -8.05 27.37 5.40
CA GLU A 140 -8.36 26.58 6.60
C GLU A 140 -9.69 25.83 6.43
N GLU A 141 -10.67 26.44 5.76
CA GLU A 141 -11.97 25.81 5.49
C GLU A 141 -11.83 24.55 4.64
N GLN A 142 -10.95 24.53 3.63
CA GLN A 142 -10.66 23.33 2.83
C GLN A 142 -10.06 22.22 3.68
N VAL A 143 -9.15 22.56 4.60
CA VAL A 143 -8.53 21.58 5.52
C VAL A 143 -9.57 21.01 6.47
N GLN A 144 -10.41 21.85 7.08
CA GLN A 144 -11.46 21.41 7.99
C GLN A 144 -12.49 20.52 7.27
N LYS A 145 -12.87 20.87 6.04
CA LYS A 145 -13.78 20.06 5.22
C LYS A 145 -13.19 18.70 4.89
N LEU A 146 -11.92 18.64 4.50
CA LEU A 146 -11.22 17.38 4.25
C LEU A 146 -11.13 16.52 5.52
N GLN A 147 -10.80 17.12 6.67
CA GLN A 147 -10.77 16.41 7.95
C GLN A 147 -12.14 15.84 8.32
N ALA A 148 -13.24 16.58 8.08
CA ALA A 148 -14.60 16.11 8.33
C ALA A 148 -14.96 14.89 7.46
N ILE A 149 -14.48 14.84 6.22
CA ILE A 149 -14.64 13.69 5.31
C ILE A 149 -13.84 12.48 5.83
N LEU A 150 -12.61 12.70 6.28
CA LEU A 150 -11.72 11.63 6.75
C LEU A 150 -12.12 11.06 8.11
N LYS A 151 -12.68 11.88 9.00
CA LYS A 151 -13.02 11.49 10.39
C LYS A 151 -13.84 10.19 10.52
N PRO A 152 -14.92 9.96 9.75
CA PRO A 152 -15.66 8.69 9.82
C PRO A 152 -14.96 7.52 9.13
N MET A 153 -13.97 7.76 8.27
CA MET A 153 -13.31 6.73 7.45
C MET A 153 -11.94 6.32 8.01
N MET A 154 -11.33 7.15 8.85
CA MET A 154 -9.98 6.96 9.36
C MET A 154 -9.96 6.95 10.88
N LEU A 155 -9.56 5.81 11.46
CA LEU A 155 -9.23 5.71 12.87
C LEU A 155 -7.72 5.86 13.07
N ARG A 156 -7.29 6.98 13.66
CA ARG A 156 -5.89 7.25 13.99
C ARG A 156 -5.75 7.48 15.49
N ARG A 157 -4.76 6.84 16.11
CA ARG A 157 -4.37 7.01 17.53
C ARG A 157 -2.86 7.25 17.61
N LEU A 158 -2.42 8.14 18.48
CA LEU A 158 -1.00 8.34 18.76
C LEU A 158 -0.55 7.38 19.87
N LYS A 159 0.75 7.04 19.90
CA LYS A 159 1.29 6.15 20.95
C LYS A 159 1.09 6.72 22.35
N GLU A 160 1.22 8.04 22.49
CA GLU A 160 0.96 8.77 23.74
C GLU A 160 -0.51 8.69 24.20
N ASP A 161 -1.46 8.54 23.27
CA ASP A 161 -2.88 8.42 23.60
C ASP A 161 -3.22 7.05 24.21
N VAL A 162 -2.42 6.02 23.89
CA VAL A 162 -2.75 4.61 24.19
C VAL A 162 -1.82 3.96 25.20
N GLU A 163 -0.53 4.30 25.21
CA GLU A 163 0.48 3.63 26.04
C GLU A 163 1.20 4.63 26.94
N LYS A 164 0.65 4.83 28.13
CA LYS A 164 1.13 5.80 29.14
C LYS A 164 2.40 5.33 29.88
N ASN A 165 2.77 4.05 29.76
CA ASN A 165 3.93 3.49 30.44
C ASN A 165 5.20 3.51 29.57
N LEU A 166 5.10 3.93 28.32
CA LEU A 166 6.25 3.99 27.42
C LEU A 166 7.11 5.22 27.78
N ALA A 167 8.41 5.00 27.96
CA ALA A 167 9.35 6.11 28.09
C ALA A 167 9.30 7.02 26.85
N PRO A 168 9.46 8.34 27.01
CA PRO A 168 9.49 9.25 25.88
C PRO A 168 10.64 8.90 24.93
N LYS A 169 10.41 9.06 23.63
CA LYS A 169 11.46 8.90 22.62
C LYS A 169 12.38 10.12 22.68
N GLU A 170 13.65 9.92 23.04
CA GLU A 170 14.68 10.94 22.92
C GLU A 170 15.39 10.83 21.56
N GLU A 171 15.60 11.96 20.89
CA GLU A 171 16.26 12.04 19.60
C GLU A 171 17.45 12.99 19.71
N THR A 172 18.67 12.45 19.54
CA THR A 172 19.92 13.24 19.61
C THR A 172 20.53 13.32 18.23
N ILE A 173 20.78 14.54 17.77
CA ILE A 173 21.48 14.80 16.51
C ILE A 173 22.97 14.94 16.82
N ILE A 174 23.78 14.03 16.29
CA ILE A 174 25.24 14.09 16.41
C ILE A 174 25.79 14.65 15.10
N GLU A 175 26.26 15.89 15.15
CA GLU A 175 26.93 16.51 14.01
C GLU A 175 28.35 15.97 13.88
N VAL A 176 28.72 15.59 12.66
CA VAL A 176 30.05 15.04 12.35
C VAL A 176 30.66 15.80 11.19
N GLU A 177 31.98 16.00 11.24
CA GLU A 177 32.72 16.61 10.14
C GLU A 177 33.12 15.56 9.09
N LEU A 178 33.15 15.97 7.83
CA LEU A 178 33.73 15.16 6.76
C LEU A 178 35.25 15.00 6.97
N THR A 179 35.72 13.76 6.83
CA THR A 179 37.16 13.45 6.82
C THR A 179 37.86 14.09 5.62
N ASN A 180 39.19 14.22 5.66
CA ASN A 180 39.97 14.79 4.55
C ASN A 180 39.76 14.06 3.22
N ILE A 181 39.62 12.73 3.28
CA ILE A 181 39.37 11.89 2.11
C ILE A 181 37.97 12.19 1.54
N GLN A 182 36.94 12.22 2.40
CA GLN A 182 35.58 12.59 1.99
C GLN A 182 35.52 14.00 1.40
N LYS A 183 36.16 15.00 2.04
CA LYS A 183 36.25 16.38 1.52
C LYS A 183 36.84 16.44 0.11
N LYS A 184 37.89 15.64 -0.16
CA LYS A 184 38.51 15.54 -1.49
C LYS A 184 37.54 14.96 -2.53
N TYR A 185 36.88 13.85 -2.23
CA TYR A 185 35.90 13.24 -3.13
C TYR A 185 34.65 14.11 -3.32
N TYR A 186 34.15 14.71 -2.24
CA TYR A 186 33.01 15.63 -2.25
C TYR A 186 33.26 16.81 -3.18
N ARG A 187 34.45 17.44 -3.08
CA ARG A 187 34.86 18.51 -3.98
C ARG A 187 34.96 18.02 -5.42
N ALA A 188 35.60 16.87 -5.67
CA ALA A 188 35.73 16.31 -7.01
C ALA A 188 34.38 16.00 -7.69
N ILE A 189 33.38 15.53 -6.92
CA ILE A 189 32.02 15.29 -7.40
C ILE A 189 31.34 16.62 -7.80
N LEU A 190 31.48 17.66 -6.98
CA LEU A 190 30.92 18.98 -7.28
C LEU A 190 31.57 19.64 -8.49
N GLU A 191 32.89 19.61 -8.58
CA GLU A 191 33.67 20.23 -9.66
C GLU A 191 33.39 19.58 -11.02
N LYS A 192 33.31 18.24 -11.09
CA LYS A 192 32.98 17.52 -12.34
C LYS A 192 31.60 17.87 -12.88
N ASN A 193 30.66 18.23 -12.01
CA ASN A 193 29.28 18.58 -12.37
C ASN A 193 29.06 20.11 -12.42
N PHE A 194 30.10 20.91 -12.21
CA PHE A 194 29.99 22.37 -12.10
C PHE A 194 29.51 23.02 -13.42
N ALA A 195 29.98 22.51 -14.56
CA ALA A 195 29.55 22.97 -15.89
C ALA A 195 28.07 22.68 -16.21
N PHE A 196 27.47 21.73 -15.50
CA PHE A 196 26.07 21.36 -15.63
C PHE A 196 25.19 22.19 -14.69
N LEU A 197 25.65 22.40 -13.45
CA LEU A 197 24.99 23.25 -12.46
C LEU A 197 24.97 24.73 -12.89
N SER A 198 26.01 25.20 -13.58
CA SER A 198 26.13 26.59 -14.05
C SER A 198 25.25 26.93 -15.26
N LYS A 199 24.72 25.94 -16.00
CA LYS A 199 23.92 26.15 -17.22
C LYS A 199 22.41 26.34 -17.01
N GLY A 200 21.93 26.31 -15.76
CA GLY A 200 20.51 26.51 -15.45
C GLY A 200 19.62 25.28 -15.72
N GLY A 201 18.60 25.09 -14.88
CA GLY A 201 17.77 23.89 -14.80
C GLY A 201 16.62 23.85 -15.81
N GLY A 202 16.79 23.14 -16.91
CA GLY A 202 15.68 22.60 -17.71
C GLY A 202 15.31 21.18 -17.24
N GLN A 203 14.09 20.70 -17.56
CA GLN A 203 13.61 19.35 -17.20
C GLN A 203 14.57 18.20 -17.61
N ALA A 204 15.35 18.39 -18.68
CA ALA A 204 16.36 17.41 -19.12
C ALA A 204 17.53 17.23 -18.14
N ASN A 205 17.78 18.20 -17.25
CA ASN A 205 18.92 18.23 -16.34
C ASN A 205 18.63 17.60 -14.95
N VAL A 206 17.38 17.22 -14.67
CA VAL A 206 16.98 16.67 -13.37
C VAL A 206 17.61 15.29 -13.04
N PRO A 207 17.71 14.33 -13.98
CA PRO A 207 18.27 13.00 -13.68
C PRO A 207 19.75 13.03 -13.27
N ASN A 208 20.53 13.91 -13.88
CA ASN A 208 21.96 14.03 -13.58
C ASN A 208 22.21 14.73 -12.22
N LEU A 209 21.30 15.62 -11.81
CA LEU A 209 21.32 16.23 -10.48
C LEU A 209 20.98 15.21 -9.38
N LEU A 210 19.96 14.37 -9.62
CA LEU A 210 19.60 13.27 -8.71
C LEU A 210 20.79 12.31 -8.51
N ASN A 211 21.48 11.96 -9.60
CA ASN A 211 22.70 11.15 -9.52
C ASN A 211 23.81 11.85 -8.72
N THR A 212 24.03 13.14 -8.95
CA THR A 212 25.03 13.92 -8.18
C THR A 212 24.71 13.93 -6.69
N MET A 213 23.45 14.17 -6.30
CA MET A 213 23.03 14.14 -4.90
C MET A 213 23.23 12.75 -4.28
N MET A 214 22.96 11.68 -5.04
CA MET A 214 23.21 10.31 -4.59
C MET A 214 24.71 10.03 -4.38
N GLU A 215 25.58 10.51 -5.25
CA GLU A 215 27.04 10.38 -5.09
C GLU A 215 27.57 11.18 -3.89
N LEU A 216 27.07 12.40 -3.66
CA LEU A 216 27.39 13.16 -2.46
C LEU A 216 26.93 12.43 -1.19
N ARG A 217 25.73 11.83 -1.21
CA ARG A 217 25.23 11.03 -0.09
C ARG A 217 26.09 9.80 0.17
N LYS A 218 26.53 9.09 -0.88
CA LYS A 218 27.49 7.97 -0.76
C LYS A 218 28.79 8.44 -0.13
N CYS A 219 29.33 9.57 -0.58
CA CYS A 219 30.55 10.18 -0.04
C CYS A 219 30.43 10.47 1.47
N CYS A 220 29.31 11.08 1.90
CA CYS A 220 29.05 11.36 3.31
C CYS A 220 28.92 10.08 4.15
N ASN A 221 28.30 9.02 3.61
CA ASN A 221 28.15 7.75 4.31
C ASN A 221 29.49 7.01 4.45
N HIS A 222 30.20 6.78 3.34
CA HIS A 222 31.50 6.14 3.33
C HIS A 222 32.24 6.33 1.99
N PRO A 223 33.54 6.71 1.97
CA PRO A 223 34.30 6.93 0.73
C PRO A 223 34.30 5.76 -0.26
N TYR A 224 34.29 4.52 0.22
CA TYR A 224 34.35 3.32 -0.64
C TYR A 224 33.02 2.98 -1.34
N LEU A 225 31.96 3.76 -1.11
CA LEU A 225 30.72 3.63 -1.87
C LEU A 225 30.76 4.38 -3.20
N ILE A 226 31.80 5.19 -3.42
CA ILE A 226 32.06 5.89 -4.66
C ILE A 226 32.90 4.96 -5.55
N ASN A 227 32.31 4.44 -6.63
CA ASN A 227 32.96 3.64 -7.66
C ASN A 227 33.23 4.48 -8.91
#